data_AF-A0A560LZS9-F1
#
_entry.id   AF-A0A560LZS9-F1
#
_cell.length_a   1.000
_cell.length_b   1.000
_cell.length_c   1.000
_cell.angle_alpha   90.00
_cell.angle_beta   90.00
_cell.angle_gamma   90.00
#
_symmetry.space_group_name_H-M   'P 1'
#
loop_
_entity.id
_entity.type
_entity.pdbx_description
1 polymer ?
#
loop_
_entity_poly.entity_id
_entity_poly.type
_entity_poly.pdbx_seq_one_letter_code
_entity_poly.pdbx_strand_id
1 'polypeptide(L)'
;MAEFAAPVAFEFVQRAPSPRAAELIAAMTGYRETAAGRFAQRQTAPLIVPLIISFGTPFLIALGREPQASDRQHSFAAGLYAGPVYIESDGHAACV
;
A
#
# COMPACT_ATOMS: atom_id res chain seq x y z
N MET A 1 -1.48 17.78 16.78
CA MET A 1 -1.41 16.55 15.97
C MET A 1 -2.23 16.80 14.72
N ALA A 2 -1.69 16.57 13.53
CA ALA A 2 -2.51 16.56 12.32
C ALA A 2 -3.49 15.39 12.42
N GLU A 3 -4.76 15.63 12.11
CA GLU A 3 -5.77 14.58 12.10
C GLU A 3 -5.53 13.71 10.86
N PHE A 4 -5.18 12.45 11.08
CA PHE A 4 -5.00 11.47 10.00
C PHE A 4 -6.28 10.68 9.83
N ALA A 5 -6.77 10.57 8.60
CA ALA A 5 -7.94 9.78 8.26
C ALA A 5 -7.56 8.57 7.40
N ALA A 6 -8.41 7.55 7.35
CA ALA A 6 -8.29 6.53 6.31
C ALA A 6 -8.61 7.14 4.93
N PRO A 7 -8.06 6.62 3.82
CA PRO A 7 -8.43 7.05 2.48
C PRO A 7 -9.95 6.96 2.27
N VAL A 8 -10.59 8.08 1.95
CA VAL A 8 -12.05 8.19 1.80
C VAL A 8 -12.55 8.02 0.36
N ALA A 9 -11.64 8.13 -0.62
CA ALA A 9 -11.96 7.99 -2.04
C ALA A 9 -10.82 7.25 -2.76
N PHE A 10 -11.10 6.03 -3.20
CA PHE A 10 -10.16 5.18 -3.92
C PHE A 10 -10.87 4.22 -4.87
N GLU A 11 -10.15 3.79 -5.89
CA GLU A 11 -10.50 2.68 -6.78
C GLU A 11 -9.77 1.42 -6.31
N PHE A 12 -10.47 0.29 -6.33
CA PHE A 12 -9.91 -1.01 -5.98
C PHE A 12 -10.43 -2.06 -6.95
N VAL A 13 -9.54 -2.70 -7.69
CA VAL A 13 -9.89 -3.65 -8.76
C VAL A 13 -9.09 -4.91 -8.60
N GLN A 14 -9.77 -6.04 -8.43
CA GLN A 14 -9.12 -7.35 -8.42
C GLN A 14 -9.18 -8.01 -9.79
N ARG A 15 -8.07 -8.61 -10.20
CA ARG A 15 -7.96 -9.38 -11.45
C ARG A 15 -7.29 -10.72 -11.16
N ALA A 16 -7.87 -11.77 -11.72
CA ALA A 16 -7.22 -13.07 -11.75
C ALA A 16 -5.97 -13.00 -12.65
N PRO A 17 -4.88 -13.68 -12.28
CA PRO A 17 -3.72 -13.84 -13.14
C PRO A 17 -4.09 -14.58 -14.43
N SER A 18 -3.31 -14.40 -15.49
CA SER A 18 -3.43 -15.23 -16.69
C SER A 18 -3.09 -16.70 -16.35
N PRO A 19 -3.53 -17.69 -17.14
CA PRO A 19 -3.20 -19.10 -16.89
C PRO A 19 -1.69 -19.36 -16.74
N ARG A 20 -0.86 -18.65 -17.52
CA ARG A 20 0.60 -18.75 -17.43
C ARG A 20 1.17 -18.18 -16.12
N ALA A 21 0.53 -17.16 -15.54
CA ALA A 21 0.99 -16.50 -14.33
C ALA A 21 0.41 -17.11 -13.04
N ALA A 22 -0.68 -17.88 -13.15
CA ALA A 22 -1.40 -18.46 -12.01
C ALA A 22 -0.56 -19.45 -11.18
N GLU A 23 0.52 -20.00 -11.74
CA GLU A 23 1.48 -20.84 -11.00
C GLU A 23 2.37 -20.03 -10.04
N LEU A 24 2.48 -18.71 -10.24
CA LEU A 24 3.41 -17.83 -9.50
C LEU A 24 2.70 -16.74 -8.72
N ILE A 25 1.57 -16.27 -9.21
CA ILE A 25 0.83 -15.12 -8.68
C ILE A 25 -0.55 -15.61 -8.27
N ALA A 26 -0.91 -15.47 -6.99
CA ALA A 26 -2.21 -15.91 -6.49
C ALA A 26 -3.35 -14.96 -6.90
N ALA A 27 -3.08 -13.65 -6.92
CA ALA A 27 -4.03 -12.61 -7.30
C ALA A 27 -3.29 -11.33 -7.69
N MET A 28 -3.93 -10.46 -8.47
CA MET A 28 -3.46 -9.11 -8.77
C MET A 28 -4.52 -8.10 -8.35
N THR A 29 -4.12 -7.01 -7.71
CA THR A 29 -5.03 -6.00 -7.18
C THR A 29 -4.55 -4.62 -7.57
N GLY A 30 -5.29 -3.94 -8.43
CA GLY A 30 -5.09 -2.51 -8.66
C GLY A 30 -5.69 -1.67 -7.53
N TYR A 31 -4.95 -0.68 -7.08
CA TYR A 31 -5.39 0.31 -6.10
C TYR A 31 -5.01 1.71 -6.57
N ARG A 32 -5.91 2.69 -6.39
CA ARG A 32 -5.63 4.10 -6.70
C ARG A 32 -6.43 5.03 -5.81
N GLU A 33 -5.77 5.96 -5.13
CA GLU A 33 -6.41 7.07 -4.44
C GLU A 33 -6.88 8.13 -5.44
N THR A 34 -8.06 8.68 -5.22
CA THR A 34 -8.72 9.60 -6.18
C THR A 34 -9.00 10.99 -5.60
N ALA A 35 -8.60 11.24 -4.35
CA ALA A 35 -8.74 12.55 -3.71
C ALA A 35 -7.47 12.89 -2.94
N ALA A 36 -6.95 14.10 -3.15
CA ALA A 36 -5.81 14.62 -2.39
C ALA A 36 -6.17 14.76 -0.91
N GLY A 37 -5.22 14.42 -0.03
CA GLY A 37 -5.42 14.48 1.42
C GLY A 37 -4.27 13.81 2.15
N ARG A 38 -4.20 13.97 3.47
CA ARG A 38 -3.24 13.20 4.28
C ARG A 38 -3.97 12.02 4.89
N PHE A 39 -3.61 10.83 4.44
CA PHE A 39 -4.21 9.60 4.94
C PHE A 39 -3.18 8.81 5.74
N ALA A 40 -3.63 8.14 6.80
CA ALA A 40 -2.81 7.19 7.52
C ALA A 40 -3.56 5.90 7.79
N GLN A 41 -2.79 4.82 7.80
CA GLN A 41 -3.29 3.48 8.07
C GLN A 41 -2.29 2.73 8.94
N ARG A 42 -2.81 1.87 9.82
CA ARG A 42 -2.02 0.89 10.55
C ARG A 42 -2.43 -0.51 10.10
N GLN A 43 -1.49 -1.27 9.57
CA GLN A 43 -1.73 -2.62 9.07
C GLN A 43 -0.90 -3.64 9.83
N THR A 44 -1.47 -4.82 10.05
CA THR A 44 -0.74 -6.02 10.50
C THR A 44 -0.30 -6.84 9.30
N ALA A 45 0.75 -7.65 9.45
CA ALA A 45 1.21 -8.50 8.35
C ALA A 45 0.11 -9.43 7.82
N PRO A 46 -0.24 -9.34 6.53
CA PRO A 46 -1.09 -10.35 5.91
C PRO A 46 -0.36 -11.70 5.82
N LEU A 47 -1.10 -12.80 5.68
CA LEU A 47 -0.55 -14.15 5.45
C LEU A 47 -0.07 -14.38 4.00
N ILE A 48 -0.03 -13.31 3.21
CA ILE A 48 0.46 -13.29 1.84
C ILE A 48 1.55 -12.23 1.72
N VAL A 49 2.49 -12.43 0.81
CA VAL A 49 3.58 -11.47 0.51
C VAL A 49 3.26 -10.82 -0.83
N PRO A 50 2.52 -9.70 -0.87
CA PRO A 50 2.30 -8.99 -2.12
C PRO A 50 3.60 -8.26 -2.54
N LEU A 51 3.85 -8.23 -3.83
CA LEU A 51 4.80 -7.33 -4.46
C LEU A 51 4.02 -6.13 -5.01
N ILE A 52 4.23 -4.96 -4.43
CA ILE A 52 3.54 -3.73 -4.80
C ILE A 52 4.38 -2.99 -5.83
N ILE A 53 3.79 -2.73 -7.00
CA ILE A 53 4.41 -1.92 -8.05
C ILE A 53 3.71 -0.56 -8.10
N SER A 54 4.44 0.49 -7.71
CA SER A 54 3.89 1.84 -7.56
C SER A 54 4.06 2.68 -8.83
N PHE A 55 2.98 3.37 -9.22
CA PHE A 55 2.90 4.29 -10.36
C PHE A 55 2.56 5.73 -9.94
N GLY A 56 2.02 5.91 -8.73
CA GLY A 56 1.66 7.20 -8.15
C GLY A 56 2.75 7.76 -7.24
N THR A 57 2.33 8.62 -6.31
CA THR A 57 3.21 9.14 -5.26
C THR A 57 3.63 8.00 -4.31
N PRO A 58 4.89 7.99 -3.83
CA PRO A 58 5.36 6.99 -2.87
C PRO A 58 4.60 7.08 -1.54
N PHE A 59 4.30 5.93 -0.94
CA PHE A 59 3.86 5.86 0.45
C PHE A 59 5.01 6.25 1.39
N LEU A 60 4.69 6.74 2.59
CA LEU A 60 5.63 6.72 3.73
C LEU A 60 5.31 5.49 4.57
N ILE A 61 6.27 4.60 4.77
CA ILE A 61 6.04 3.34 5.49
C ILE A 61 7.08 3.14 6.57
N ALA A 62 6.64 3.02 7.82
CA ALA A 62 7.51 2.76 8.95
C ALA A 62 7.05 1.54 9.78
N LEU A 63 8.03 0.82 10.31
CA LEU A 63 7.82 -0.42 11.05
C LEU A 63 7.81 -0.13 12.55
N GLY A 64 6.66 -0.33 13.22
CA GLY A 64 6.52 -0.16 14.66
C GLY A 64 6.59 1.29 15.18
N ARG A 65 6.58 2.28 14.30
CA ARG A 65 6.62 3.72 14.63
C ARG A 65 5.92 4.56 13.57
N GLU A 66 5.65 5.83 13.89
CA GLU A 66 5.12 6.80 12.92
C GLU A 66 6.10 7.06 11.76
N PRO A 67 5.60 7.27 10.52
CA PRO A 67 6.44 7.57 9.37
C PRO A 67 7.10 8.95 9.42
N GLN A 68 8.25 9.05 8.77
CA GLN A 68 9.01 10.27 8.53
C GLN A 68 9.24 10.46 7.03
N ALA A 69 9.67 11.65 6.62
CA ALA A 69 9.90 11.96 5.21
C ALA A 69 10.95 11.06 4.53
N SER A 70 11.86 10.46 5.30
CA SER A 70 12.86 9.50 4.81
C SER A 70 12.29 8.10 4.56
N ASP A 71 11.09 7.79 5.05
CA ASP A 71 10.47 6.47 4.95
C ASP A 71 9.71 6.26 3.63
N ARG A 72 10.03 7.03 2.59
CA ARG A 72 9.43 6.91 1.27
C ARG A 72 9.69 5.53 0.68
N GLN A 73 8.63 4.81 0.37
CA GLN A 73 8.67 3.52 -0.32
C GLN A 73 8.07 3.66 -1.71
N HIS A 74 8.86 3.32 -2.74
CA HIS A 74 8.40 3.23 -4.12
C HIS A 74 7.65 1.91 -4.34
N SER A 75 8.25 0.98 -5.09
CA SER A 75 7.78 -0.41 -5.18
C SER A 75 8.43 -1.23 -4.07
N PHE A 76 7.67 -2.11 -3.42
CA PHE A 76 8.13 -2.86 -2.25
C PHE A 76 7.40 -4.19 -2.10
N ALA A 77 7.97 -5.13 -1.34
CA ALA A 77 7.27 -6.31 -0.87
C ALA A 77 6.67 -6.04 0.52
N ALA A 78 5.39 -6.35 0.73
CA ALA A 78 4.75 -6.22 2.04
C ALA A 78 4.58 -7.56 2.76
N GLY A 79 4.13 -7.53 4.01
CA GLY A 79 3.87 -8.73 4.82
C GLY A 79 5.12 -9.38 5.43
N LEU A 80 6.29 -8.75 5.33
CA LEU A 80 7.54 -9.30 5.85
C LEU A 80 7.88 -8.86 7.29
N TYR A 81 7.16 -7.88 7.83
CA TYR A 81 7.38 -7.39 9.20
C TYR A 81 6.33 -7.94 10.16
N ALA A 82 6.74 -8.62 11.22
CA ALA A 82 5.85 -9.31 12.16
C ALA A 82 5.04 -8.38 13.10
N GLY A 83 5.27 -7.07 13.05
CA GLY A 83 4.61 -6.07 13.90
C GLY A 83 3.67 -5.12 13.13
N PRO A 84 3.12 -4.11 13.81
CA PRO A 84 2.30 -3.09 13.16
C PRO A 84 3.14 -2.23 12.21
N VAL A 85 2.65 -2.06 10.99
CA VAL A 85 3.20 -1.16 9.98
C VAL A 85 2.33 0.08 9.91
N TYR A 86 2.96 1.25 9.90
CA TYR A 86 2.33 2.54 9.76
C TYR A 86 2.57 3.05 8.35
N ILE A 87 1.50 3.45 7.67
CA ILE A 87 1.51 3.85 6.26
C ILE A 87 0.85 5.22 6.16
N GLU A 88 1.51 6.18 5.52
CA GLU A 88 0.92 7.45 5.10
C GLU A 88 0.92 7.60 3.58
N SER A 89 -0.08 8.29 3.05
CA SER A 89 -0.21 8.70 1.65
C SER A 89 -0.74 10.13 1.57
N ASP A 90 -0.52 10.76 0.40
CA ASP A 90 -0.97 12.12 0.08
C ASP A 90 -2.22 12.16 -0.81
N GLY A 91 -2.88 11.02 -1.01
CA GLY A 91 -4.09 10.91 -1.84
C GLY A 91 -3.81 10.69 -3.33
N HIS A 92 -2.55 10.46 -3.69
CA HIS A 92 -2.11 10.20 -5.06
C HIS A 92 -1.40 8.85 -5.21
N ALA A 93 -1.52 7.96 -4.23
CA ALA A 93 -0.99 6.61 -4.36
C ALA A 93 -1.73 5.84 -5.47
N ALA A 94 -0.98 5.15 -6.31
CA ALA A 94 -1.52 4.27 -7.35
C ALA A 94 -0.57 3.09 -7.55
N CYS A 95 -1.07 1.86 -7.44
CA CYS A 95 -0.25 0.65 -7.52
C CYS A 95 -1.04 -0.57 -7.99
N VAL A 96 -0.29 -1.64 -8.28
CA VAL A 96 -0.77 -3.01 -8.49
C VAL A 96 -0.06 -3.96 -7.53
#